data_AF-A0A7C1U9K1-F1
#
_entry.id   AF-A0A7C1U9K1-F1
#
_cell.length_a   1.000
_cell.length_b   1.000
_cell.length_c   1.000
_cell.angle_alpha   90.00
_cell.angle_beta   90.00
_cell.angle_gamma   90.00
#
_symmetry.space_group_name_H-M   'P 1'
#
loop_
_entity.id
_entity.type
_entity.pdbx_description
1 polymer ?
#
loop_
_entity_poly.entity_id
_entity_poly.type
_entity_poly.pdbx_seq_one_letter_code
_entity_poly.pdbx_strand_id
1 'polypeptide(L)'
;MMPLYDHQCADCGHIFESLAKMDDTSPLECPECGGKARRIISVSGTNCANEDAEWIRSVTEVVPKGEDATPIDREFVRNPTRTNYRRWMRARGLRHLEPGEKPSRPKRMSNEEISRKLWERRQKRNRIYIGG
;
A
#
# COMPACT_ATOMS: atom_id res chain seq x y z
N MET A 1 1.84 -33.28 -20.57
CA MET A 1 1.49 -31.85 -20.68
C MET A 1 2.78 -31.05 -20.79
N MET A 2 2.86 -30.05 -21.66
CA MET A 2 4.04 -29.18 -21.86
C MET A 2 3.74 -27.77 -21.34
N PRO A 3 3.97 -27.50 -20.04
CA PRO A 3 3.86 -26.16 -19.48
C PRO A 3 5.00 -25.24 -19.93
N LEU A 4 4.72 -23.93 -19.89
CA LEU A 4 5.71 -22.87 -20.08
C LEU A 4 6.37 -22.54 -18.73
N TYR A 5 7.68 -22.33 -18.72
CA TYR A 5 8.45 -21.93 -17.55
C TYR A 5 9.39 -20.77 -17.86
N ASP A 6 9.56 -19.90 -16.87
CA ASP A 6 10.52 -18.81 -16.92
C ASP A 6 11.89 -19.30 -16.44
N HIS A 7 12.95 -18.95 -17.16
CA HIS A 7 14.33 -19.26 -16.82
C HIS A 7 15.17 -18.00 -16.78
N GLN A 8 16.14 -17.97 -15.86
CA GLN A 8 17.13 -16.90 -15.74
C GLN A 8 18.54 -17.49 -15.89
N CYS A 9 19.33 -16.93 -16.80
CA CYS A 9 20.75 -17.28 -16.92
C CYS A 9 21.54 -16.83 -15.69
N ALA A 10 22.43 -17.70 -15.17
CA ALA A 10 23.31 -17.34 -14.07
C ALA A 10 24.46 -16.41 -14.49
N ASP A 11 24.89 -16.48 -15.76
CA ASP A 11 26.04 -15.75 -16.27
C ASP A 11 25.68 -14.35 -16.80
N CYS A 12 24.67 -14.25 -17.68
CA CYS A 12 24.26 -12.97 -18.28
C CYS A 12 23.00 -12.35 -17.66
N GLY A 13 22.27 -13.09 -16.82
CA GLY A 13 21.03 -12.62 -16.18
C GLY A 13 19.80 -12.54 -17.11
N HIS A 14 19.94 -12.93 -18.39
CA HIS A 14 18.83 -12.93 -19.36
C HIS A 14 17.67 -13.83 -18.90
N ILE A 15 16.45 -13.31 -19.00
CA ILE A 15 15.22 -14.02 -18.63
C ILE A 15 14.48 -14.40 -19.91
N PHE A 16 14.13 -15.68 -20.04
CA PHE A 16 13.45 -16.22 -21.22
C PHE A 16 12.45 -17.32 -20.85
N GLU A 17 11.48 -17.54 -21.72
CA GLU A 17 10.43 -18.56 -21.57
C GLU A 17 10.76 -19.82 -22.36
N SER A 18 10.56 -21.00 -21.76
CA SER A 18 10.74 -22.28 -22.46
C SER A 18 9.62 -23.28 -22.13
N LEU A 19 9.25 -24.09 -23.12
CA LEU A 19 8.34 -25.23 -22.94
C LEU A 19 9.13 -26.43 -22.45
N ALA A 20 8.91 -26.86 -21.21
CA ALA A 20 9.55 -28.06 -20.67
C ALA A 20 8.52 -29.11 -20.24
N LYS A 21 8.89 -30.39 -20.28
CA LYS A 21 8.08 -31.43 -19.66
C LYS A 21 8.17 -31.30 -18.14
N MET A 22 7.10 -31.66 -17.44
CA MET A 22 7.06 -31.55 -15.97
C MET A 22 8.14 -32.38 -15.26
N ASP A 23 8.54 -33.52 -15.84
CA ASP A 23 9.57 -34.43 -15.29
C ASP A 23 10.97 -34.18 -15.88
N ASP A 24 11.15 -33.15 -16.70
CA ASP A 24 12.46 -32.88 -17.29
C ASP A 24 13.35 -32.11 -16.31
N THR A 25 14.45 -32.74 -15.90
CA THR A 25 15.48 -32.19 -15.02
C THR A 25 16.73 -31.77 -15.79
N SER A 26 16.68 -31.78 -17.13
CA SER A 26 17.81 -31.40 -17.96
C SER A 26 18.20 -29.94 -17.73
N PRO A 27 19.51 -29.63 -17.57
CA PRO A 27 19.97 -28.26 -17.45
C PRO A 27 19.69 -27.50 -18.75
N LEU A 28 18.97 -26.38 -18.65
CA LEU A 28 18.71 -25.52 -19.80
C LEU A 28 19.92 -24.59 -20.03
N GLU A 29 20.32 -24.47 -21.29
CA GLU A 29 21.35 -23.53 -21.73
C GLU A 29 20.72 -22.19 -22.13
N CYS A 30 21.41 -21.10 -21.85
CA CYS A 30 20.97 -19.77 -22.23
C CYS A 30 21.14 -19.56 -23.75
N PRO A 31 20.10 -19.11 -24.47
CA PRO A 31 20.19 -18.89 -25.91
C PRO A 31 21.12 -17.74 -26.32
N GLU A 32 21.43 -16.81 -25.41
CA GLU A 32 22.33 -15.67 -25.73
C GLU A 32 23.81 -15.95 -25.46
N CYS A 33 24.14 -16.69 -24.41
CA CYS A 33 25.53 -16.86 -23.97
C CYS A 33 25.97 -18.32 -23.80
N GLY A 34 25.08 -19.30 -23.96
CA GLY A 34 25.37 -20.72 -23.70
C GLY A 34 25.58 -21.06 -22.22
N GLY A 35 25.45 -20.08 -21.32
CA GLY A 35 25.58 -20.25 -19.87
C GLY A 35 24.45 -21.08 -19.25
N LYS A 36 24.63 -21.52 -18.01
CA LYS A 36 23.62 -22.33 -17.32
C LYS A 36 22.43 -21.48 -16.90
N ALA A 37 21.23 -21.88 -17.29
CA ALA A 37 19.99 -21.24 -16.88
C ALA A 37 19.28 -22.02 -15.77
N ARG A 38 18.75 -21.31 -14.79
CA ARG A 38 17.92 -21.86 -13.71
C ARG A 38 16.48 -21.46 -13.92
N ARG A 39 15.55 -22.38 -13.63
CA ARG A 39 14.12 -22.05 -13.63
C ARG A 39 13.82 -21.07 -12.50
N ILE A 40 13.15 -19.98 -12.81
CA ILE A 40 12.65 -19.02 -11.83
C ILE A 40 11.14 -19.18 -11.68
N ILE A 41 10.66 -18.95 -10.46
CA ILE A 41 9.23 -18.82 -10.21
C ILE A 41 8.97 -17.33 -10.23
N SER A 42 8.37 -16.83 -11.30
CA SER A 42 7.82 -15.49 -11.35
C SER A 42 6.62 -15.44 -10.40
N VAL A 43 6.90 -15.22 -9.12
CA VAL A 43 5.87 -14.69 -8.22
C VAL A 43 5.66 -13.27 -8.71
N SER A 44 4.77 -13.10 -9.70
CA SER A 44 4.06 -11.84 -9.85
C SER A 44 3.59 -11.54 -8.44
N GLY A 45 4.15 -10.50 -7.81
CA GLY A 45 3.73 -10.08 -6.49
C GLY A 45 2.24 -9.82 -6.61
N THR A 46 1.44 -10.82 -6.27
CA THR A 46 -0.01 -10.76 -6.34
C THR A 46 -0.36 -9.78 -5.26
N ASN A 47 -0.41 -8.52 -5.66
CA ASN A 47 -1.07 -7.49 -4.91
C ASN A 47 -2.53 -7.93 -4.92
N CYS A 48 -2.94 -8.68 -3.90
CA CYS A 48 -4.35 -9.04 -3.68
C CYS A 48 -5.23 -7.78 -3.60
N ALA A 49 -4.62 -6.59 -3.49
CA ALA A 49 -5.25 -5.30 -3.69
C ALA A 49 -5.98 -5.14 -5.05
N ASN A 50 -5.69 -5.96 -6.07
CA ASN A 50 -6.47 -6.00 -7.33
C ASN A 50 -7.72 -6.90 -7.26
N GLU A 51 -7.82 -7.80 -6.28
CA GLU A 51 -9.07 -8.54 -5.97
C GLU A 51 -9.97 -7.76 -4.99
N ASP A 52 -9.42 -6.73 -4.36
CA ASP A 52 -10.13 -5.88 -3.43
C ASP A 52 -10.98 -4.85 -4.16
N ALA A 53 -12.13 -4.51 -3.57
CA ALA A 53 -13.08 -3.61 -4.21
C ALA A 53 -12.47 -2.23 -4.51
N GLU A 54 -12.70 -1.70 -5.72
CA GLU A 54 -12.12 -0.43 -6.20
C GLU A 54 -12.33 0.74 -5.22
N TRP A 55 -13.47 0.75 -4.52
CA TRP A 55 -13.81 1.78 -3.54
C TRP A 55 -12.91 1.81 -2.29
N ILE A 56 -12.16 0.75 -1.98
CA ILE A 56 -11.32 0.74 -0.77
C ILE A 56 -10.21 1.80 -0.86
N ARG A 57 -9.71 2.09 -2.07
CA ARG A 57 -8.69 3.13 -2.27
C ARG A 57 -9.21 4.53 -1.97
N SER A 58 -10.48 4.84 -2.30
CA SER A 58 -11.04 6.17 -2.02
C SER A 58 -11.18 6.44 -0.52
N VAL A 59 -11.32 5.39 0.30
CA VAL A 59 -11.34 5.53 1.77
C VAL A 59 -10.02 6.13 2.30
N THR A 60 -8.89 5.93 1.62
CA THR A 60 -7.59 6.48 2.06
C THR A 60 -7.53 8.01 2.07
N GLU A 61 -8.50 8.69 1.43
CA GLU A 61 -8.63 10.14 1.44
C GLU A 61 -9.09 10.68 2.79
N VAL A 62 -9.93 9.93 3.51
CA VAL A 62 -10.49 10.33 4.81
C VAL A 62 -9.66 9.87 6.01
N VAL A 63 -8.60 9.10 5.77
CA VAL A 63 -7.71 8.59 6.82
C VAL A 63 -6.74 9.70 7.27
N PRO A 64 -6.53 9.90 8.59
CA PRO A 64 -5.53 10.85 9.08
C PRO A 64 -4.11 10.49 8.64
N LYS A 65 -3.38 11.46 8.08
CA LYS A 65 -1.99 11.29 7.59
C LYS A 65 -0.95 12.12 8.37
N GLY A 66 -1.37 13.01 9.27
CA GLY A 66 -0.52 13.93 10.02
C GLY A 66 0.02 13.37 11.34
N GLU A 67 0.39 14.26 12.26
CA GLU A 67 0.87 13.90 13.62
C GLU A 67 -0.15 13.05 14.40
N ASP A 68 -1.45 13.26 14.14
CA ASP A 68 -2.55 12.51 14.76
C ASP A 68 -2.75 11.10 14.18
N ALA A 69 -1.93 10.66 13.21
CA ALA A 69 -2.06 9.37 12.55
C ALA A 69 -1.45 8.23 13.38
N THR A 70 -2.27 7.23 13.71
CA THR A 70 -1.86 6.00 14.40
C THR A 70 -1.12 5.06 13.44
N PRO A 71 -0.38 4.06 13.97
CA PRO A 71 0.29 3.06 13.14
C PRO A 71 -0.67 2.30 12.20
N ILE A 72 -1.92 2.06 12.64
CA ILE A 72 -2.92 1.34 11.86
C ILE A 72 -3.42 2.20 10.68
N ASP A 73 -3.50 3.52 10.86
CA ASP A 73 -3.85 4.45 9.78
C ASP A 73 -2.78 4.44 8.68
N ARG A 74 -1.51 4.49 9.09
CA ARG A 74 -0.37 4.46 8.16
C ARG A 74 -0.30 3.13 7.41
N GLU A 75 -0.53 2.03 8.10
CA GLU A 75 -0.56 0.69 7.51
C GLU A 75 -1.65 0.57 6.43
N PHE A 76 -2.86 1.04 6.73
CA PHE A 76 -3.96 1.02 5.75
C PHE A 76 -3.69 1.91 4.54
N VAL A 77 -3.14 3.12 4.73
CA VAL A 77 -2.75 4.01 3.62
C VAL A 77 -1.66 3.38 2.75
N ARG A 78 -0.70 2.68 3.35
CA ARG A 78 0.39 2.01 2.62
C ARG A 78 -0.09 0.80 1.84
N ASN A 79 -1.02 0.02 2.40
CA ASN A 79 -1.53 -1.20 1.79
C ASN A 79 -3.06 -1.30 1.93
N PRO A 80 -3.83 -0.70 0.99
CA PRO A 80 -5.28 -0.57 1.08
C PRO A 80 -5.99 -1.86 0.64
N THR A 81 -5.84 -2.91 1.44
CA THR A 81 -6.54 -4.19 1.24
C THR A 81 -7.81 -4.27 2.07
N ARG A 82 -8.75 -5.17 1.73
CA ARG A 82 -9.99 -5.36 2.51
C ARG A 82 -9.71 -5.83 3.95
N THR A 83 -8.66 -6.60 4.15
CA THR A 83 -8.21 -7.04 5.48
C THR A 83 -7.72 -5.87 6.32
N ASN A 84 -6.87 -5.01 5.75
CA ASN A 84 -6.37 -3.82 6.42
C ASN A 84 -7.49 -2.80 6.68
N TYR A 85 -8.41 -2.61 5.73
CA TYR A 85 -9.61 -1.79 5.91
C TYR A 85 -10.46 -2.27 7.09
N ARG A 86 -10.76 -3.58 7.17
CA ARG A 86 -11.54 -4.16 8.29
C ARG A 86 -10.83 -4.02 9.63
N ARG A 87 -9.49 -4.12 9.65
CA ARG A 87 -8.68 -3.93 10.86
C ARG A 87 -8.71 -2.46 11.29
N TRP A 88 -8.56 -1.55 10.34
CA TRP A 88 -8.61 -0.11 10.55
C TRP A 88 -9.98 0.33 11.08
N MET A 89 -11.08 -0.12 10.45
CA MET A 89 -12.45 0.14 10.91
C MET A 89 -12.68 -0.33 12.36
N ARG A 90 -12.27 -1.56 12.69
CA ARG A 90 -12.38 -2.08 14.07
C ARG A 90 -11.56 -1.26 15.06
N ALA A 91 -10.31 -0.92 14.73
CA ALA A 91 -9.44 -0.16 15.62
C ALA A 91 -9.95 1.25 15.89
N ARG A 92 -10.60 1.88 14.90
CA ARG A 92 -11.23 3.20 15.03
C ARG A 92 -12.65 3.15 15.59
N GLY A 93 -13.21 1.95 15.83
CA GLY A 93 -14.60 1.79 16.26
C GLY A 93 -15.61 2.31 15.22
N LEU A 94 -15.23 2.33 13.94
CA LEU A 94 -16.08 2.80 12.85
C LEU A 94 -17.05 1.71 12.42
N ARG A 95 -18.31 2.09 12.17
CA ARG A 95 -19.36 1.23 11.64
C ARG A 95 -20.05 1.89 10.45
N HIS A 96 -20.65 1.08 9.59
CA HIS A 96 -21.51 1.58 8.52
C HIS A 96 -22.72 2.31 9.10
N LEU A 97 -23.13 3.37 8.42
CA LEU A 97 -24.32 4.14 8.76
C LEU A 97 -25.55 3.37 8.29
N GLU A 98 -26.54 3.19 9.16
CA GLU A 98 -27.78 2.51 8.76
C GLU A 98 -28.73 3.47 8.01
N PRO A 99 -29.60 2.95 7.12
CA PRO A 99 -30.57 3.78 6.41
C PRO A 99 -31.44 4.58 7.41
N GLY A 100 -31.37 5.91 7.32
CA GLY A 100 -32.10 6.83 8.19
C GLY A 100 -31.29 7.42 9.35
N GLU A 101 -30.12 6.88 9.68
CA GLU A 101 -29.18 7.55 10.59
C GLU A 101 -28.52 8.74 9.88
N LYS A 102 -28.31 9.85 10.60
CA LYS A 102 -27.54 11.00 10.09
C LYS A 102 -26.09 10.87 10.54
N PRO A 103 -25.11 11.32 9.73
CA PRO A 103 -23.71 11.33 10.14
C PRO A 103 -23.53 12.07 11.48
N SER A 104 -22.68 11.51 12.35
CA SER A 104 -22.36 12.16 13.62
C SER A 104 -21.75 13.54 13.35
N ARG A 105 -22.28 14.57 14.03
CA ARG A 105 -21.77 15.93 13.87
C ARG A 105 -20.40 16.00 14.53
N PRO A 106 -19.36 16.51 13.85
CA PRO A 106 -18.05 16.63 14.46
C PRO A 106 -18.13 17.51 15.72
N LYS A 107 -17.34 17.19 16.74
CA LYS A 107 -17.25 18.01 17.96
C LYS A 107 -16.80 19.42 17.54
N ARG A 108 -17.64 20.43 17.81
CA ARG A 108 -17.27 21.83 17.60
C ARG A 108 -16.36 22.26 18.74
N MET A 109 -15.17 22.74 18.40
CA MET A 109 -14.31 23.44 19.35
C MET A 109 -14.95 24.79 19.72
N SER A 110 -14.65 25.30 20.91
CA SER A 110 -15.14 26.63 21.31
C SER A 110 -14.50 27.71 20.42
N ASN A 111 -15.21 28.82 20.21
CA ASN A 111 -14.67 29.94 19.45
C ASN A 111 -13.36 30.47 20.08
N GLU A 112 -13.25 30.43 21.40
CA GLU A 112 -12.05 30.85 22.14
C GLU A 112 -10.86 29.94 21.84
N GLU A 113 -11.07 28.62 21.85
CA GLU A 113 -10.02 27.64 21.52
C GLU A 113 -9.56 27.77 20.08
N ILE A 114 -10.49 28.03 19.15
CA ILE A 114 -10.20 28.25 17.73
C ILE A 114 -9.34 29.50 17.58
N SER A 115 -9.76 30.62 18.17
CA SER A 115 -9.01 31.88 18.16
C SER A 115 -7.59 31.71 18.71
N ARG A 116 -7.44 31.01 19.85
CA ARG A 116 -6.13 30.71 20.44
C ARG A 116 -5.24 29.89 19.50
N LYS A 117 -5.74 28.79 18.95
CA LYS A 117 -4.98 27.94 18.00
C LYS A 117 -4.56 28.73 16.76
N LEU A 118 -5.45 29.54 16.19
CA LEU A 118 -5.15 30.37 15.02
C LEU A 118 -4.08 31.42 15.33
N TRP A 119 -4.16 32.06 16.49
CA TRP A 119 -3.18 33.02 16.96
C TRP A 119 -1.78 32.40 17.12
N GLU A 120 -1.68 31.26 17.83
CA GLU A 120 -0.42 30.52 17.99
C GLU A 120 0.18 30.11 16.64
N ARG A 121 -0.65 29.63 15.71
CA ARG A 121 -0.22 29.23 14.37
C ARG A 121 0.33 30.43 13.58
N ARG A 122 -0.32 31.59 13.71
CA ARG A 122 0.14 32.85 13.09
C ARG A 122 1.45 33.34 13.70
N GLN A 123 1.60 33.28 15.01
CA GLN A 123 2.86 33.63 15.69
C GLN A 123 4.01 32.73 15.24
N LYS A 124 3.81 31.41 15.14
CA LYS A 124 4.83 30.48 14.62
C LYS A 124 5.24 30.81 13.19
N ARG A 125 4.28 31.08 12.31
CA ARG A 125 4.52 31.42 10.90
C ARG A 125 5.28 32.74 10.73
N ASN A 126 4.94 33.75 11.54
CA ASN A 126 5.53 35.08 11.49
C ASN A 126 6.72 35.26 12.44
N ARG A 127 7.25 34.18 13.03
CA ARG A 127 8.39 34.26 13.93
C ARG A 127 9.64 34.58 13.12
N ILE A 128 10.07 35.84 13.17
CA ILE A 128 11.33 36.28 12.58
C ILE A 128 12.45 35.88 13.55
N TYR A 129 13.35 35.00 13.09
CA TYR A 129 14.56 34.67 13.82
C TYR A 129 15.63 35.70 13.43
N ILE A 130 16.03 36.55 14.37
CA ILE A 130 17.16 37.44 14.19
C ILE A 130 18.40 36.62 14.59
N GLY A 131 19.19 36.21 13.60
CA GLY A 131 20.43 35.46 13.82
C GLY A 131 21.52 36.36 14.43
N GLY A 132 22.27 35.79 15.36
CA GLY A 132 23.62 36.21 15.72
C GLY A 132 24.65 35.34 15.00
#